data_AF-A0A7J4S495-F1
#
_entry.id   AF-A0A7J4S495-F1
#
_cell.length_a   1.000
_cell.length_b   1.000
_cell.length_c   1.000
_cell.angle_alpha   90.00
_cell.angle_beta   90.00
_cell.angle_gamma   90.00
#
_symmetry.space_group_name_H-M   'P 1'
#
loop_
_entity.id
_entity.type
_entity.pdbx_description
1 polymer ?
#
loop_
_entity_poly.entity_id
_entity_poly.type
_entity_poly.pdbx_seq_one_letter_code
_entity_poly.pdbx_strand_id
1 'polypeptide(L)'
;MGWYASKGLPVEVNDSHQWSLRDAPDAVAVAAAFLAAYNAKKAGVSTYVAQYMFNNPRGTSPRNDLAKMSAKIELIEGLQNGSFRALREARTGLNSLPLDMDQAKGHLGSSIHTVMAIRPDIVHVVGYSEANYQVGPKELVESCRIAQGAIRNALLGMPDPLADEAVRARKAELLGEARFLLDEIRGIAEKGVPDPWTDPHTLARAVKMGILDAPHLFGNPTACGRTVTRMVEGASRAVEPSTGKALSEHERLRWLGIA
;
A
#
# COMPACT_ATOMS: atom_id res chain seq x y z
N MET A 1 -6.90 15.23 9.63
CA MET A 1 -5.45 15.36 9.93
C MET A 1 -5.15 16.60 10.77
N GLY A 2 -5.46 17.82 10.32
CA GLY A 2 -5.10 19.05 11.06
C GLY A 2 -5.61 19.15 12.50
N TRP A 3 -6.80 18.60 12.80
CA TRP A 3 -7.29 18.54 14.18
C TRP A 3 -6.41 17.68 15.10
N TYR A 4 -5.97 16.50 14.64
CA TYR A 4 -5.09 15.63 15.42
C TYR A 4 -3.70 16.27 15.60
N ALA A 5 -3.19 16.90 14.54
CA ALA A 5 -1.95 17.66 14.58
C ALA A 5 -1.98 18.77 15.64
N SER A 6 -3.07 19.55 15.72
CA SER A 6 -3.20 20.62 16.73
C SER A 6 -3.28 20.10 18.18
N LYS A 7 -3.51 18.80 18.36
CA LYS A 7 -3.50 18.11 19.66
C LYS A 7 -2.19 17.36 19.92
N GLY A 8 -1.24 17.37 18.99
CA GLY A 8 0.00 16.59 19.09
C GLY A 8 -0.23 15.08 19.08
N LEU A 9 -1.35 14.61 18.53
CA LEU A 9 -1.70 13.19 18.47
C LEU A 9 -1.09 12.53 17.23
N PRO A 10 -0.53 11.31 17.34
CA PRO A 10 -0.14 10.53 16.18
C PRO A 10 -1.31 10.29 15.24
N VAL A 11 -1.04 10.24 13.93
CA VAL A 11 -2.06 10.04 12.90
C VAL A 11 -1.72 8.84 12.03
N GLU A 12 -2.66 7.91 11.96
CA GLU A 12 -2.71 6.82 10.99
C GLU A 12 -3.65 7.23 9.84
N VAL A 13 -3.24 7.06 8.59
CA VAL A 13 -4.09 7.31 7.42
C VAL A 13 -4.21 6.05 6.57
N ASN A 14 -5.45 5.60 6.43
CA ASN A 14 -5.78 4.30 5.86
C ASN A 14 -6.00 4.33 4.34
N ASP A 15 -5.40 5.26 3.62
CA ASP A 15 -5.69 5.51 2.21
C ASP A 15 -4.99 4.51 1.27
N SER A 16 -3.68 4.33 1.40
CA SER A 16 -2.89 3.53 0.45
C SER A 16 -3.38 2.09 0.26
N HIS A 17 -3.76 1.40 1.35
CA HIS A 17 -4.19 0.01 1.25
C HIS A 17 -5.59 -0.14 0.65
N GLN A 18 -6.42 0.92 0.66
CA GLN A 18 -7.75 0.93 0.04
C GLN A 18 -7.67 0.84 -1.49
N TRP A 19 -6.58 1.34 -2.09
CA TRP A 19 -6.28 1.16 -3.50
C TRP A 19 -5.94 -0.30 -3.81
N SER A 20 -5.06 -0.91 -3.02
CA SER A 20 -4.72 -2.34 -3.18
C SER A 20 -5.92 -3.26 -2.95
N LEU A 21 -6.82 -2.96 -1.99
CA LEU A 21 -8.07 -3.72 -1.77
C LEU A 21 -9.06 -3.62 -2.94
N ARG A 22 -8.87 -2.64 -3.84
CA ARG A 22 -9.67 -2.43 -5.05
C ARG A 22 -8.98 -2.94 -6.30
N ASP A 23 -7.93 -3.74 -6.11
CA ASP A 23 -7.09 -4.31 -7.16
C ASP A 23 -6.42 -3.24 -8.05
N ALA A 24 -6.11 -2.07 -7.49
CA ALA A 24 -5.33 -1.06 -8.20
C ALA A 24 -3.93 -1.60 -8.58
N PRO A 25 -3.28 -1.03 -9.62
CA PRO A 25 -1.87 -1.29 -9.88
C PRO A 25 -1.02 -0.99 -8.64
N ASP A 26 0.02 -1.78 -8.39
CA ASP A 26 0.88 -1.59 -7.22
C ASP A 26 1.47 -0.16 -7.15
N ALA A 27 1.80 0.44 -8.29
CA ALA A 27 2.30 1.81 -8.38
C ALA A 27 1.30 2.86 -7.88
N VAL A 28 0.01 2.70 -8.15
CA VAL A 28 -1.06 3.57 -7.63
C VAL A 28 -1.08 3.50 -6.10
N ALA A 29 -0.97 2.31 -5.53
CA ALA A 29 -0.92 2.14 -4.08
C ALA A 29 0.34 2.77 -3.46
N VAL A 30 1.49 2.74 -4.16
CA VAL A 30 2.74 3.39 -3.72
C VAL A 30 2.61 4.91 -3.78
N ALA A 31 2.09 5.48 -4.87
CA ALA A 31 1.84 6.92 -5.00
C ALA A 31 0.84 7.43 -3.94
N ALA A 32 -0.26 6.69 -3.71
CA ALA A 32 -1.23 7.02 -2.67
C ALA A 32 -0.61 6.99 -1.26
N ALA A 33 0.34 6.09 -0.98
CA ALA A 33 1.05 6.05 0.30
C ALA A 33 1.86 7.32 0.56
N PHE A 34 2.56 7.80 -0.47
CA PHE A 34 3.26 9.08 -0.41
C PHE A 34 2.29 10.24 -0.19
N LEU A 35 1.21 10.33 -0.97
CA LEU A 35 0.23 11.42 -0.86
C LEU A 35 -0.38 11.50 0.54
N ALA A 36 -0.76 10.35 1.13
CA ALA A 36 -1.29 10.29 2.48
C ALA A 36 -0.30 10.84 3.53
N ALA A 37 0.96 10.38 3.49
CA ALA A 37 2.01 10.84 4.41
C ALA A 37 2.37 12.32 4.18
N TYR A 38 2.44 12.76 2.93
CA TYR A 38 2.73 14.14 2.55
C TYR A 38 1.64 15.09 3.06
N ASN A 39 0.38 14.72 2.90
CA ASN A 39 -0.76 15.49 3.43
C ASN A 39 -0.75 15.52 4.96
N ALA A 40 -0.42 14.42 5.64
CA ALA A 40 -0.27 14.41 7.09
C ALA A 40 0.83 15.39 7.54
N LYS A 41 2.00 15.34 6.91
CA LYS A 41 3.11 16.27 7.17
C LYS A 41 2.69 17.72 6.96
N LYS A 42 2.03 18.02 5.85
CA LYS A 42 1.56 19.39 5.51
C LYS A 42 0.47 19.89 6.44
N ALA A 43 -0.33 18.98 7.01
CA ALA A 43 -1.30 19.29 8.05
C ALA A 43 -0.68 19.51 9.44
N GLY A 44 0.66 19.41 9.58
CA GLY A 44 1.39 19.64 10.84
C GLY A 44 1.47 18.43 11.76
N VAL A 45 1.16 17.22 11.27
CA VAL A 45 1.34 15.99 12.06
C VAL A 45 2.82 15.79 12.37
N SER A 46 3.17 15.51 13.62
CA SER A 46 4.56 15.25 14.02
C SER A 46 4.92 13.76 14.00
N THR A 47 3.97 12.89 14.34
CA THR A 47 4.13 11.42 14.32
C THR A 47 3.08 10.80 13.41
N TYR A 48 3.53 10.22 12.31
CA TYR A 48 2.69 9.54 11.32
C TYR A 48 2.83 8.03 11.46
N VAL A 49 1.73 7.29 11.53
CA VAL A 49 1.74 5.83 11.53
C VAL A 49 1.45 5.36 10.10
N ALA A 50 2.49 4.89 9.43
CA ALA A 50 2.42 4.40 8.05
C ALA A 50 2.05 2.92 8.04
N GLN A 51 0.94 2.59 7.39
CA GLN A 51 0.46 1.22 7.29
C GLN A 51 1.02 0.47 6.08
N TYR A 52 1.55 -0.73 6.35
CA TYR A 52 2.08 -1.66 5.37
C TYR A 52 1.29 -2.98 5.45
N MET A 53 0.22 -3.06 4.67
CA MET A 53 -0.57 -4.29 4.53
C MET A 53 0.03 -5.19 3.46
N PHE A 54 0.62 -6.30 3.88
CA PHE A 54 1.13 -7.37 3.01
C PHE A 54 -0.02 -8.21 2.46
N ASN A 55 0.26 -9.05 1.46
CA ASN A 55 -0.68 -9.94 0.80
C ASN A 55 -1.91 -9.21 0.24
N ASN A 56 -1.72 -7.95 -0.18
CA ASN A 56 -2.80 -7.07 -0.61
C ASN A 56 -2.44 -6.39 -1.94
N PRO A 57 -3.12 -6.69 -3.06
CA PRO A 57 -4.29 -7.58 -3.17
C PRO A 57 -3.95 -9.06 -2.99
N ARG A 58 -5.00 -9.89 -2.88
CA ARG A 58 -4.86 -11.35 -2.80
C ARG A 58 -4.08 -11.87 -4.02
N GLY A 59 -3.13 -12.77 -3.78
CA GLY A 59 -2.25 -13.30 -4.81
C GLY A 59 -0.93 -12.55 -4.97
N THR A 60 -0.75 -11.42 -4.27
CA THR A 60 0.57 -10.74 -4.20
C THR A 60 1.57 -11.70 -3.57
N SER A 61 2.70 -11.91 -4.24
CA SER A 61 3.76 -12.78 -3.73
C SER A 61 4.58 -12.07 -2.64
N PRO A 62 5.19 -12.82 -1.70
CA PRO A 62 6.06 -12.23 -0.67
C PRO A 62 7.15 -11.31 -1.24
N ARG A 63 7.76 -11.70 -2.38
CA ARG A 63 8.76 -10.89 -3.10
C ARG A 63 8.21 -9.53 -3.53
N ASN A 64 7.02 -9.51 -4.14
CA ASN A 64 6.41 -8.27 -4.61
C ASN A 64 5.86 -7.42 -3.47
N ASP A 65 5.38 -8.03 -2.39
CA ASP A 65 5.02 -7.29 -1.16
C ASP A 65 6.25 -6.60 -0.57
N LEU A 66 7.37 -7.30 -0.42
CA LEU A 66 8.61 -6.71 0.09
C LEU A 66 9.08 -5.54 -0.79
N ALA A 67 9.03 -5.69 -2.11
CA ALA A 67 9.37 -4.62 -3.03
C ALA A 67 8.42 -3.42 -2.90
N LYS A 68 7.10 -3.67 -2.85
CA LYS A 68 6.06 -2.64 -2.72
C LYS A 68 6.15 -1.89 -1.40
N MET A 69 6.27 -2.61 -0.28
CA MET A 69 6.40 -1.96 1.03
C MET A 69 7.73 -1.21 1.14
N SER A 70 8.82 -1.74 0.59
CA SER A 70 10.10 -1.03 0.56
C SER A 70 10.05 0.26 -0.27
N ALA A 71 9.30 0.28 -1.38
CA ALA A 71 9.08 1.50 -2.16
C ALA A 71 8.26 2.53 -1.37
N LYS A 72 7.18 2.11 -0.70
CA LYS A 72 6.39 2.98 0.19
C LYS A 72 7.23 3.53 1.33
N ILE A 73 8.04 2.69 1.99
CA ILE A 73 8.97 3.10 3.06
C ILE A 73 9.92 4.17 2.55
N GLU A 74 10.57 3.97 1.41
CA GLU A 74 11.52 4.95 0.88
C GLU A 74 10.87 6.32 0.62
N LEU A 75 9.68 6.35 0.00
CA LEU A 75 8.98 7.60 -0.26
C LEU A 75 8.50 8.29 1.02
N ILE A 76 7.95 7.54 1.99
CA ILE A 76 7.41 8.09 3.23
C ILE A 76 8.54 8.54 4.16
N GLU A 77 9.58 7.74 4.34
CA GLU A 77 10.68 8.08 5.24
C GLU A 77 11.57 9.20 4.68
N GLY A 78 11.60 9.36 3.36
CA GLY A 78 12.18 10.55 2.70
C GLY A 78 11.48 11.86 3.10
N LEU A 79 10.28 11.81 3.66
CA LEU A 79 9.59 12.98 4.22
C LEU A 79 10.02 13.31 5.65
N GLN A 80 10.76 12.44 6.34
CA GLN A 80 11.15 12.69 7.73
C GLN A 80 12.12 13.86 7.86
N ASN A 81 11.96 14.60 8.95
CA ASN A 81 12.84 15.69 9.36
C ASN A 81 12.67 15.94 10.87
N GLY A 82 13.27 16.99 11.41
CA GLY A 82 13.17 17.31 12.85
C GLY A 82 11.74 17.52 13.37
N SER A 83 10.74 17.69 12.50
CA SER A 83 9.34 17.93 12.87
C SER A 83 8.37 16.84 12.40
N PHE A 84 8.82 15.82 11.66
CA PHE A 84 7.98 14.75 11.12
C PHE A 84 8.71 13.41 11.20
N ARG A 85 8.12 12.44 11.89
CA ARG A 85 8.59 11.06 12.00
C ARG A 85 7.49 10.11 11.53
N ALA A 86 7.87 9.10 10.77
CA ALA A 86 7.03 7.97 10.42
C ALA A 86 7.34 6.77 11.34
N LEU A 87 6.29 6.08 11.78
CA LEU A 87 6.37 4.76 12.40
C LEU A 87 5.83 3.73 11.41
N ARG A 88 6.45 2.57 11.33
CA ARG A 88 6.01 1.47 10.48
C ARG A 88 5.03 0.60 11.24
N GLU A 89 3.76 0.62 10.84
CA GLU A 89 2.77 -0.37 11.26
C GLU A 89 2.59 -1.39 10.12
N ALA A 90 2.77 -2.67 10.39
CA ALA A 90 2.64 -3.71 9.37
C ALA A 90 1.69 -4.83 9.77
N ARG A 91 1.02 -5.41 8.77
CA ARG A 91 -0.03 -6.41 8.97
C ARG A 91 -0.22 -7.34 7.78
N THR A 92 -0.79 -8.50 8.05
CA THR A 92 -1.31 -9.44 7.05
C THR A 92 -2.56 -8.86 6.38
N GLY A 93 -2.72 -9.10 5.08
CA GLY A 93 -3.87 -8.65 4.29
C GLY A 93 -5.10 -9.50 4.52
N LEU A 94 -6.24 -8.85 4.77
CA LEU A 94 -7.51 -9.49 5.14
C LEU A 94 -7.95 -10.53 4.10
N ASN A 95 -8.04 -10.10 2.84
CA ASN A 95 -8.53 -10.92 1.72
C ASN A 95 -7.60 -12.08 1.33
N SER A 96 -6.42 -12.19 1.95
CA SER A 96 -5.46 -13.25 1.67
C SER A 96 -5.65 -14.49 2.54
N LEU A 97 -6.36 -14.38 3.66
CA LEU A 97 -6.59 -15.50 4.57
C LEU A 97 -7.48 -16.56 3.89
N PRO A 98 -7.10 -17.84 3.90
CA PRO A 98 -7.92 -18.93 3.40
C PRO A 98 -9.09 -19.24 4.35
N LEU A 99 -10.13 -19.91 3.83
CA LEU A 99 -11.30 -20.34 4.60
C LEU A 99 -10.99 -21.49 5.57
N ASP A 100 -10.03 -22.34 5.21
CA ASP A 100 -9.55 -23.42 6.05
C ASP A 100 -8.72 -22.86 7.21
N MET A 101 -9.13 -23.16 8.44
CA MET A 101 -8.58 -22.50 9.63
C MET A 101 -7.12 -22.88 9.91
N ASP A 102 -6.71 -24.11 9.57
CA ASP A 102 -5.33 -24.55 9.77
C ASP A 102 -4.40 -23.89 8.75
N GLN A 103 -4.85 -23.79 7.49
CA GLN A 103 -4.16 -23.01 6.48
C GLN A 103 -4.11 -21.52 6.86
N ALA A 104 -5.18 -20.97 7.45
CA ALA A 104 -5.23 -19.56 7.84
C ALA A 104 -4.24 -19.24 8.96
N LYS A 105 -4.10 -20.15 9.94
CA LYS A 105 -3.07 -20.05 10.98
C LYS A 105 -1.66 -20.12 10.40
N GLY A 106 -1.40 -21.05 9.48
CA GLY A 106 -0.12 -21.16 8.77
C GLY A 106 0.20 -19.90 7.96
N HIS A 107 -0.79 -19.38 7.24
CA HIS A 107 -0.69 -18.14 6.45
C HIS A 107 -0.38 -16.93 7.33
N LEU A 108 -1.09 -16.76 8.45
CA LEU A 108 -0.86 -15.66 9.39
C LEU A 108 0.58 -15.68 9.93
N GLY A 109 1.07 -16.84 10.38
CA GLY A 109 2.44 -16.98 10.87
C GLY A 109 3.49 -16.68 9.80
N SER A 110 3.30 -17.22 8.59
CA SER A 110 4.20 -17.00 7.44
C SER A 110 4.24 -15.52 7.03
N SER A 111 3.08 -14.89 6.91
CA SER A 111 2.94 -13.47 6.56
C SER A 111 3.62 -12.56 7.58
N ILE A 112 3.39 -12.79 8.88
CA ILE A 112 4.04 -12.01 9.95
C ILE A 112 5.56 -12.19 9.91
N HIS A 113 6.05 -13.40 9.67
CA HIS A 113 7.49 -13.63 9.52
C HIS A 113 8.07 -12.84 8.34
N THR A 114 7.40 -12.81 7.18
CA THR A 114 7.81 -11.96 6.04
C THR A 114 7.76 -10.46 6.38
N VAL A 115 6.70 -10.00 7.06
CA VAL A 115 6.53 -8.62 7.50
C VAL A 115 7.72 -8.12 8.33
N MET A 116 8.31 -8.99 9.16
CA MET A 116 9.46 -8.61 9.98
C MET A 116 10.70 -8.17 9.18
N ALA A 117 10.80 -8.52 7.89
CA ALA A 117 11.89 -8.05 7.03
C ALA A 117 11.93 -6.53 6.86
N ILE A 118 10.78 -5.85 6.95
CA ILE A 118 10.73 -4.38 6.92
C ILE A 118 10.92 -3.74 8.30
N ARG A 119 11.27 -4.52 9.33
CA ARG A 119 11.53 -4.06 10.71
C ARG A 119 10.45 -3.09 11.23
N PRO A 120 9.19 -3.52 11.32
CA PRO A 120 8.10 -2.66 11.74
C PRO A 120 8.25 -2.20 13.20
N ASP A 121 7.83 -0.98 13.51
CA ASP A 121 7.69 -0.49 14.90
C ASP A 121 6.46 -1.12 15.58
N ILE A 122 5.41 -1.37 14.80
CA ILE A 122 4.12 -1.91 15.25
C ILE A 122 3.72 -3.09 14.35
N VAL A 123 3.39 -4.24 14.94
CA VAL A 123 2.76 -5.35 14.21
C VAL A 123 1.28 -5.40 14.60
N HIS A 124 0.41 -5.16 13.63
CA HIS A 124 -1.03 -5.29 13.80
C HIS A 124 -1.45 -6.73 13.48
N VAL A 125 -1.94 -7.41 14.52
CA VAL A 125 -2.35 -8.82 14.45
C VAL A 125 -3.80 -8.93 13.94
N VAL A 126 -3.97 -9.53 12.78
CA VAL A 126 -5.28 -9.87 12.20
C VAL A 126 -5.74 -11.21 12.76
N GLY A 127 -7.05 -11.37 12.98
CA GLY A 127 -7.63 -12.66 13.35
C GLY A 127 -7.53 -13.66 12.21
N TYR A 128 -6.98 -14.86 12.44
CA TYR A 128 -6.91 -15.89 11.38
C TYR A 128 -8.31 -16.31 10.86
N SER A 129 -9.39 -16.00 11.60
CA SER A 129 -10.77 -16.30 11.22
C SER A 129 -11.37 -15.34 10.19
N GLU A 130 -10.67 -14.27 9.80
CA GLU A 130 -11.19 -13.13 9.01
C GLU A 130 -12.04 -13.55 7.79
N ALA A 131 -11.58 -14.55 7.04
CA ALA A 131 -12.26 -14.99 5.83
C ALA A 131 -13.52 -15.82 6.09
N ASN A 132 -13.73 -16.29 7.32
CA ASN A 132 -14.77 -17.24 7.69
C ASN A 132 -15.83 -16.59 8.60
N TYR A 133 -15.42 -15.98 9.72
CA TYR A 133 -16.32 -15.32 10.67
C TYR A 133 -15.61 -14.27 11.54
N GLN A 134 -16.41 -13.41 12.18
CA GLN A 134 -15.94 -12.35 13.06
C GLN A 134 -15.04 -12.91 14.17
N VAL A 135 -13.86 -12.30 14.34
CA VAL A 135 -12.90 -12.70 15.36
C VAL A 135 -13.50 -12.63 16.77
N GLY A 136 -13.50 -13.77 17.47
CA GLY A 136 -13.86 -13.88 18.88
C GLY A 136 -12.63 -13.78 19.80
N PRO A 137 -12.83 -13.77 21.13
CA PRO A 137 -11.72 -13.72 22.09
C PRO A 137 -10.71 -14.87 21.92
N LYS A 138 -11.18 -16.08 21.60
CA LYS A 138 -10.32 -17.25 21.38
C LYS A 138 -9.42 -17.06 20.16
N GLU A 139 -10.02 -16.73 19.02
CA GLU A 139 -9.31 -16.52 17.76
C GLU A 139 -8.31 -15.37 17.88
N LEU A 140 -8.66 -14.31 18.61
CA LEU A 140 -7.75 -13.20 18.90
C LEU A 140 -6.52 -13.66 19.69
N VAL A 141 -6.72 -14.36 20.82
CA VAL A 141 -5.62 -14.85 21.67
C VAL A 141 -4.72 -15.82 20.89
N GLU A 142 -5.31 -16.73 20.13
CA GLU A 142 -4.55 -17.67 19.29
C GLU A 142 -3.77 -16.94 18.19
N SER A 143 -4.37 -15.95 17.51
CA SER A 143 -3.68 -15.12 16.51
C SER A 143 -2.49 -14.37 17.12
N CYS A 144 -2.65 -13.79 18.31
CA CYS A 144 -1.57 -13.13 19.04
C CYS A 144 -0.44 -14.10 19.40
N ARG A 145 -0.76 -15.35 19.79
CA ARG A 145 0.26 -16.38 20.08
C ARG A 145 1.03 -16.79 18.83
N ILE A 146 0.34 -16.94 17.70
CA ILE A 146 0.97 -17.21 16.39
C ILE A 146 1.91 -16.06 16.01
N ALA A 147 1.42 -14.82 16.10
CA ALA A 147 2.20 -13.62 15.83
C ALA A 147 3.48 -13.56 16.68
N GLN A 148 3.36 -13.77 18.00
CA GLN A 148 4.51 -13.82 18.91
C GLN A 148 5.52 -14.89 18.52
N GLY A 149 5.05 -16.08 18.11
CA GLY A 149 5.93 -17.15 17.64
C GLY A 149 6.70 -16.75 16.38
N ALA A 150 6.00 -16.22 15.37
CA ALA A 150 6.61 -15.76 14.12
C ALA A 150 7.62 -14.62 14.35
N ILE A 151 7.27 -13.62 15.18
CA ILE A 151 8.14 -12.50 15.53
C ILE A 151 9.38 -12.99 16.27
N ARG A 152 9.22 -13.86 17.30
CA ARG A 152 10.38 -14.42 18.03
C ARG A 152 11.33 -15.15 17.09
N ASN A 153 10.80 -15.95 16.17
CA ASN A 153 11.62 -16.66 15.19
C ASN A 153 12.38 -15.69 14.27
N ALA A 154 11.68 -14.66 13.76
CA ALA A 154 12.30 -13.64 12.91
C ALA A 154 13.45 -12.90 13.63
N LEU A 155 13.28 -12.61 14.91
CA LEU A 155 14.30 -11.93 15.73
C LEU A 155 15.54 -12.78 16.02
N LEU A 156 15.50 -14.10 15.82
CA LEU A 156 16.69 -14.96 15.91
C LEU A 156 17.69 -14.72 14.77
N GLY A 157 17.24 -14.05 13.70
CA GLY A 157 18.03 -13.77 12.51
C GLY A 157 17.38 -14.38 11.28
N MET A 158 16.90 -13.53 10.38
CA MET A 158 16.43 -13.92 9.06
C MET A 158 17.47 -13.56 8.00
N PRO A 159 17.59 -14.34 6.90
CA PRO A 159 18.20 -13.84 5.68
C PRO A 159 17.54 -12.52 5.28
N ASP A 160 18.31 -11.54 4.80
CA ASP A 160 17.74 -10.27 4.35
C ASP A 160 17.12 -10.42 2.95
N PRO A 161 15.79 -10.46 2.81
CA PRO A 161 15.17 -10.61 1.51
C PRO A 161 15.15 -9.29 0.73
N LEU A 162 15.48 -8.15 1.35
CA LEU A 162 15.56 -6.85 0.67
C LEU A 162 16.86 -6.68 -0.12
N ALA A 163 17.86 -7.52 0.15
CA ALA A 163 19.09 -7.60 -0.61
C ALA A 163 18.94 -8.34 -1.96
N ASP A 164 17.86 -9.11 -2.12
CA ASP A 164 17.54 -9.84 -3.35
C ASP A 164 17.40 -8.90 -4.56
N GLU A 165 18.08 -9.22 -5.66
CA GLU A 165 18.12 -8.36 -6.86
C GLU A 165 16.73 -8.17 -7.49
N ALA A 166 15.89 -9.20 -7.48
CA ALA A 166 14.55 -9.12 -8.03
C ALA A 166 13.62 -8.26 -7.16
N VAL A 167 13.81 -8.24 -5.82
CA VAL A 167 13.14 -7.30 -4.92
C VAL A 167 13.59 -5.88 -5.19
N ARG A 168 14.90 -5.64 -5.32
CA ARG A 168 15.46 -4.31 -5.60
C ARG A 168 15.03 -3.76 -6.96
N ALA A 169 15.03 -4.59 -8.00
CA ALA A 169 14.58 -4.22 -9.33
C ALA A 169 13.10 -3.84 -9.33
N ARG A 170 12.23 -4.65 -8.70
CA ARG A 170 10.80 -4.33 -8.59
C ARG A 170 10.55 -3.08 -7.76
N LYS A 171 11.32 -2.87 -6.68
CA LYS A 171 11.25 -1.62 -5.89
C LYS A 171 11.59 -0.40 -6.75
N ALA A 172 12.67 -0.46 -7.52
CA ALA A 172 13.10 0.63 -8.40
C ALA A 172 12.06 0.94 -9.48
N GLU A 173 11.47 -0.09 -10.09
CA GLU A 173 10.35 0.05 -11.02
C GLU A 173 9.17 0.80 -10.38
N LEU A 174 8.72 0.35 -9.20
CA LEU A 174 7.61 0.97 -8.47
C LEU A 174 7.88 2.42 -8.08
N LEU A 175 9.12 2.76 -7.71
CA LEU A 175 9.51 4.13 -7.42
C LEU A 175 9.44 5.01 -8.68
N GLY A 176 9.89 4.50 -9.83
CA GLY A 176 9.80 5.19 -11.11
C GLY A 176 8.34 5.45 -11.51
N GLU A 177 7.51 4.41 -11.46
CA GLU A 177 6.09 4.51 -11.79
C GLU A 177 5.32 5.42 -10.83
N ALA A 178 5.56 5.31 -9.52
CA ALA A 178 4.90 6.17 -8.55
C ALA A 178 5.30 7.65 -8.71
N ARG A 179 6.58 7.94 -8.98
CA ARG A 179 7.03 9.32 -9.27
C ARG A 179 6.39 9.86 -10.53
N PHE A 180 6.32 9.05 -11.59
CA PHE A 180 5.60 9.42 -12.81
C PHE A 180 4.14 9.79 -12.50
N LEU A 181 3.40 8.96 -11.76
CA LEU A 181 2.03 9.29 -11.36
C LEU A 181 1.93 10.58 -10.54
N LEU A 182 2.84 10.77 -9.58
CA LEU A 182 2.89 11.99 -8.78
C LEU A 182 3.17 13.24 -9.63
N ASP A 183 3.96 13.11 -10.69
CA ASP A 183 4.26 14.18 -11.64
C ASP A 183 3.05 14.52 -12.50
N GLU A 184 2.33 13.51 -12.98
CA GLU A 184 1.07 13.68 -13.70
C GLU A 184 0.01 14.40 -12.84
N ILE A 185 -0.09 14.04 -11.55
CA ILE A 185 -0.96 14.75 -10.59
C ILE A 185 -0.58 16.23 -10.47
N ARG A 186 0.72 16.56 -10.47
CA ARG A 186 1.16 17.97 -10.47
C ARG A 186 0.80 18.68 -11.76
N GLY A 187 0.95 17.99 -12.89
CA GLY A 187 0.71 18.54 -14.23
C GLY A 187 -0.75 18.94 -14.48
N ILE A 188 -1.70 18.26 -13.82
CA ILE A 188 -3.14 18.55 -13.97
C ILE A 188 -3.66 19.62 -13.02
N ALA A 189 -2.83 20.22 -12.17
CA ALA A 189 -3.24 21.26 -11.23
C ALA A 189 -3.66 22.55 -11.96
N GLU A 190 -4.60 23.30 -11.39
CA GLU A 190 -4.99 24.59 -11.96
C GLU A 190 -3.89 25.64 -11.76
N LYS A 191 -3.86 26.64 -12.66
CA LYS A 191 -2.91 27.74 -12.56
C LYS A 191 -3.06 28.46 -11.21
N GLY A 192 -1.96 28.57 -10.48
CA GLY A 192 -1.92 29.25 -9.18
C GLY A 192 -2.09 28.33 -7.97
N VAL A 193 -2.31 27.02 -8.16
CA VAL A 193 -2.23 26.04 -7.07
C VAL A 193 -0.78 25.92 -6.58
N PRO A 194 -0.48 26.27 -5.30
CA PRO A 194 0.89 26.30 -4.82
C PRO A 194 1.46 24.90 -4.53
N ASP A 195 0.63 23.97 -4.05
CA ASP A 195 1.03 22.61 -3.71
C ASP A 195 -0.02 21.59 -4.20
N PRO A 196 0.11 21.12 -5.46
CA PRO A 196 -0.84 20.20 -6.09
C PRO A 196 -1.08 18.89 -5.32
N TRP A 197 -0.09 18.40 -4.57
CA TRP A 197 -0.21 17.16 -3.81
C TRP A 197 -1.06 17.31 -2.55
N THR A 198 -1.39 18.54 -2.15
CA THR A 198 -2.30 18.84 -1.03
C THR A 198 -3.62 19.47 -1.45
N ASP A 199 -3.76 19.83 -2.73
CA ASP A 199 -4.96 20.50 -3.23
C ASP A 199 -6.10 19.48 -3.46
N PRO A 200 -7.23 19.59 -2.73
CA PRO A 200 -8.31 18.62 -2.84
C PRO A 200 -8.91 18.54 -4.26
N HIS A 201 -8.97 19.65 -4.98
CA HIS A 201 -9.52 19.69 -6.33
C HIS A 201 -8.62 18.96 -7.33
N THR A 202 -7.30 19.14 -7.23
CA THR A 202 -6.31 18.44 -8.03
C THR A 202 -6.34 16.93 -7.76
N LEU A 203 -6.38 16.53 -6.48
CA LEU A 203 -6.45 15.10 -6.11
C LEU A 203 -7.77 14.46 -6.58
N ALA A 204 -8.91 15.14 -6.42
CA ALA A 204 -10.18 14.65 -6.93
C ALA A 204 -10.17 14.50 -8.47
N ARG A 205 -9.53 15.44 -9.17
CA ARG A 205 -9.33 15.37 -10.62
C ARG A 205 -8.46 14.19 -11.02
N ALA A 206 -7.39 13.90 -10.28
CA ALA A 206 -6.52 12.74 -10.53
C ALA A 206 -7.31 11.42 -10.51
N VAL A 207 -8.22 11.27 -9.54
CA VAL A 207 -9.11 10.09 -9.43
C VAL A 207 -10.13 10.06 -10.57
N LYS A 208 -10.75 11.20 -10.89
CA LYS A 208 -11.76 11.30 -11.94
C LYS A 208 -11.18 11.04 -13.34
N MET A 209 -9.96 11.50 -13.60
CA MET A 209 -9.26 11.25 -14.87
C MET A 209 -8.77 9.81 -14.97
N GLY A 210 -8.38 9.20 -13.84
CA GLY A 210 -7.84 7.85 -13.79
C GLY A 210 -6.32 7.78 -13.64
N ILE A 211 -5.67 8.87 -13.21
CA ILE A 211 -4.26 8.85 -12.80
C ILE A 211 -4.13 7.96 -11.55
N LEU A 212 -5.01 8.17 -10.57
CA LEU A 212 -5.23 7.23 -9.48
C LEU A 212 -6.51 6.44 -9.79
N ASP A 213 -6.38 5.16 -10.11
CA ASP A 213 -7.50 4.35 -10.58
C ASP A 213 -7.41 2.90 -10.11
N ALA A 214 -8.56 2.23 -10.06
CA ALA A 214 -8.66 0.84 -9.67
C ALA A 214 -9.90 0.19 -10.33
N PRO A 215 -9.85 -1.11 -10.71
CA PRO A 215 -10.98 -1.79 -11.33
C PRO A 215 -12.29 -1.67 -10.55
N HIS A 216 -12.24 -1.76 -9.21
CA HIS A 216 -13.44 -1.72 -8.38
C HIS A 216 -14.08 -0.32 -8.27
N LEU A 217 -13.54 0.69 -8.98
CA LEU A 217 -14.16 2.01 -9.11
C LEU A 217 -15.10 2.10 -10.33
N PHE A 218 -15.20 1.03 -11.14
CA PHE A 218 -16.09 0.99 -12.29
C PHE A 218 -17.54 1.34 -11.90
N GLY A 219 -18.16 2.23 -12.68
CA GLY A 219 -19.53 2.69 -12.45
C GLY A 219 -19.69 3.77 -11.37
N ASN A 220 -18.60 4.22 -10.72
CA ASN A 220 -18.66 5.32 -9.77
C ASN A 220 -18.64 6.68 -10.51
N PRO A 221 -19.64 7.56 -10.32
CA PRO A 221 -19.72 8.85 -11.03
C PRO A 221 -18.59 9.83 -10.68
N THR A 222 -17.84 9.59 -9.59
CA THR A 222 -16.74 10.46 -9.14
C THR A 222 -15.35 9.85 -9.37
N ALA A 223 -15.25 8.71 -10.04
CA ALA A 223 -13.97 8.04 -10.33
C ALA A 223 -13.93 7.48 -11.76
N CYS A 224 -12.73 7.21 -12.27
CA CYS A 224 -12.57 6.68 -13.63
C CYS A 224 -13.04 5.21 -13.72
N GLY A 225 -12.45 4.31 -12.92
CA GLY A 225 -12.83 2.91 -12.86
C GLY A 225 -12.61 2.12 -14.14
N ARG A 226 -11.74 2.61 -15.04
CA ARG A 226 -11.51 2.00 -16.36
C ARG A 226 -10.28 1.09 -16.36
N THR A 227 -9.34 1.30 -15.45
CA THR A 227 -8.13 0.48 -15.34
C THR A 227 -8.49 -0.99 -15.14
N VAL A 228 -7.90 -1.87 -15.96
CA VAL A 228 -7.97 -3.32 -15.80
C VAL A 228 -6.66 -3.80 -15.22
N THR A 229 -6.71 -4.64 -14.20
CA THR A 229 -5.54 -5.23 -13.57
C THR A 229 -5.58 -6.75 -13.57
N ARG A 230 -4.40 -7.36 -13.49
CA ARG A 230 -4.23 -8.80 -13.26
C ARG A 230 -3.05 -9.03 -12.34
N MET A 231 -3.09 -10.18 -11.65
CA MET A 231 -1.91 -10.71 -10.98
C MET A 231 -0.97 -11.30 -12.02
N VAL A 232 0.13 -10.60 -12.29
CA VAL A 232 1.18 -11.02 -13.23
C VAL A 232 2.44 -11.29 -12.42
N GLU A 233 2.89 -12.55 -12.41
CA GLU A 233 4.05 -13.00 -11.62
C GLU A 233 3.98 -12.62 -10.13
N GLY A 234 2.77 -12.63 -9.58
CA GLY A 234 2.50 -12.27 -8.18
C GLY A 234 2.56 -10.77 -7.89
N ALA A 235 2.46 -9.88 -8.89
CA ALA A 235 2.30 -8.43 -8.73
C ALA A 235 0.97 -7.96 -9.33
N SER A 236 0.34 -6.94 -8.72
CA SER A 236 -0.86 -6.31 -9.29
C SER A 236 -0.43 -5.32 -10.37
N ARG A 237 -0.65 -5.69 -11.63
CA ARG A 237 -0.26 -4.88 -12.78
C ARG A 237 -1.48 -4.45 -13.58
N ALA A 238 -1.44 -3.23 -14.10
CA ALA A 238 -2.35 -2.84 -15.17
C ALA A 238 -2.07 -3.69 -16.41
N VAL A 239 -3.13 -4.04 -17.13
CA VAL A 239 -3.01 -4.82 -18.36
C VAL A 239 -3.85 -4.23 -19.47
N GLU A 240 -3.41 -4.42 -20.71
CA GLU A 240 -4.26 -4.18 -21.87
C GLU A 240 -5.41 -5.20 -21.89
N PRO A 241 -6.68 -4.79 -21.98
CA PRO A 241 -7.81 -5.71 -21.84
C PRO A 241 -7.86 -6.82 -22.89
N SER A 242 -7.46 -6.53 -24.13
CA SER A 242 -7.54 -7.46 -25.26
C SER A 242 -6.44 -8.52 -25.22
N THR A 243 -5.20 -8.14 -24.89
CA THR A 243 -4.04 -9.04 -24.94
C THR A 243 -3.66 -9.60 -23.57
N GLY A 244 -4.05 -8.92 -22.48
CA GLY A 244 -3.58 -9.23 -21.14
C GLY A 244 -2.12 -8.83 -20.89
N LYS A 245 -1.48 -8.14 -21.83
CA LYS A 245 -0.10 -7.67 -21.69
C LYS A 245 -0.01 -6.65 -20.55
N ALA A 246 0.96 -6.82 -19.66
CA ALA A 246 1.25 -5.85 -18.61
C ALA A 246 1.64 -4.49 -19.21
N LEU A 247 1.09 -3.42 -18.63
CA LEU A 247 1.36 -2.04 -18.97
C LEU A 247 2.15 -1.38 -17.85
N SER A 248 3.12 -0.54 -18.23
CA SER A 248 3.65 0.49 -17.34
C SER A 248 2.58 1.55 -17.04
N GLU A 249 2.75 2.33 -15.99
CA GLU A 249 1.81 3.42 -15.70
C GLU A 249 1.72 4.46 -16.83
N HIS A 250 2.82 4.74 -17.53
CA HIS A 250 2.80 5.61 -18.71
C HIS A 250 1.99 5.01 -19.87
N GLU A 251 2.12 3.71 -20.14
CA GLU A 251 1.28 3.03 -21.13
C GLU A 251 -0.19 2.97 -20.70
N ARG A 252 -0.46 2.77 -19.41
CA ARG A 252 -1.81 2.78 -18.84
C ARG A 252 -2.49 4.13 -19.02
N LEU A 253 -1.82 5.24 -18.71
CA LEU A 253 -2.38 6.58 -18.89
C LEU A 253 -2.62 6.92 -20.36
N ARG A 254 -1.71 6.52 -21.26
CA ARG A 254 -1.92 6.66 -22.71
C ARG A 254 -3.14 5.87 -23.19
N TRP A 255 -3.30 4.63 -22.72
CA TRP A 255 -4.47 3.81 -23.03
C TRP A 255 -5.78 4.42 -22.51
N LEU A 256 -5.75 5.10 -21.36
CA LEU A 256 -6.90 5.84 -20.82
C LEU A 256 -7.19 7.15 -21.58
N GLY A 257 -6.26 7.64 -22.40
CA GLY A 257 -6.34 8.90 -23.12
C GLY A 257 -5.98 10.13 -22.26
N ILE A 258 -5.10 9.96 -21.28
CA ILE A 258 -4.69 11.00 -20.33
C ILE A 258 -3.32 11.61 -20.69
N ALA A 259 -2.37 10.75 -21.08
CA ALA A 259 -0.99 11.10 -21.45
C ALA A 259 -0.71 10.85 -22.93
#